data_AF-W4LGP0-F1
#
_entry.id   AF-W4LGP0-F1
#
_cell.length_a   1.000
_cell.length_b   1.000
_cell.length_c   1.000
_cell.angle_alpha   90.00
_cell.angle_beta   90.00
_cell.angle_gamma   90.00
#
_symmetry.space_group_name_H-M   'P 1'
#
loop_
_entity.id
_entity.type
_entity.pdbx_description
1 polymer ?
#
loop_
_entity_poly.entity_id
_entity_poly.type
_entity_poly.pdbx_seq_one_letter_code
_entity_poly.pdbx_strand_id
1 'polypeptide(L)'
;SVEEELLLRNEYLVTENRILRKQIEGRVPLTDAERQTLAEIGKKLGKQALEEIATIVKPDTILAWHRKLVDKTFDGSKQRRSPGRPRVDKDFEDWVVKMATESEFECDRGAVGKVREIRGVSSGAWQCDSVS
;
A
#
# COMPACT_ATOMS: atom_id res chain seq x y z
N SER A 1 3.86 -37.21 23.65
CA SER A 1 4.34 -36.66 22.35
C SER A 1 4.85 -35.23 22.57
N VAL A 2 5.81 -34.75 21.78
CA VAL A 2 6.33 -33.37 21.91
C VAL A 2 5.20 -32.33 21.74
N GLU A 3 4.24 -32.62 20.85
CA GLU A 3 3.04 -31.79 20.63
C GLU A 3 2.21 -31.61 21.92
N GLU A 4 1.99 -32.69 22.67
CA GLU A 4 1.17 -32.69 23.88
C GLU A 4 1.84 -31.86 24.99
N GLU A 5 3.17 -31.93 25.08
CA GLU A 5 3.93 -31.12 26.04
C GLU A 5 3.84 -29.63 25.70
N LEU A 6 3.96 -29.27 24.41
CA LEU A 6 3.83 -27.89 23.95
C LEU A 6 2.42 -27.33 24.17
N LEU A 7 1.38 -28.15 23.99
CA LEU A 7 -0.01 -27.77 24.28
C LEU A 7 -0.20 -27.47 25.76
N LEU A 8 0.22 -28.38 26.65
CA LEU A 8 0.12 -28.21 28.10
C LEU A 8 0.88 -26.96 28.58
N ARG A 9 2.08 -26.71 28.02
CA ARG A 9 2.86 -25.53 28.35
C ARG A 9 2.15 -24.24 27.93
N ASN A 10 1.54 -24.19 26.74
CA ASN A 10 0.79 -23.03 26.31
C ASN A 10 -0.44 -22.78 27.18
N GLU A 11 -1.19 -23.82 27.55
CA GLU A 11 -2.35 -23.71 28.44
C GLU A 11 -1.97 -23.14 29.81
N TYR A 12 -0.85 -23.62 30.38
CA TYR A 12 -0.29 -23.08 31.61
C TYR A 12 0.02 -21.58 31.48
N LEU A 13 0.77 -21.20 30.43
CA LEU A 13 1.16 -19.80 30.21
C LEU A 13 -0.04 -18.88 29.99
N VAL A 14 -1.08 -19.33 29.28
CA VAL A 14 -2.32 -18.57 29.10
C VAL A 14 -3.04 -18.38 30.43
N THR A 15 -3.10 -19.43 31.25
CA THR A 15 -3.74 -19.41 32.57
C THR A 15 -3.02 -18.46 33.53
N GLU A 16 -1.70 -18.56 33.60
CA GLU A 16 -0.84 -17.67 34.39
C GLU A 16 -1.01 -16.22 33.96
N ASN A 17 -0.92 -15.93 32.65
CA ASN A 17 -1.13 -14.58 32.12
C ASN A 17 -2.51 -14.02 32.50
N ARG A 18 -3.55 -14.86 32.52
CA ARG A 18 -4.90 -14.46 32.94
C ARG A 18 -4.98 -14.14 34.44
N ILE A 19 -4.24 -14.85 35.28
CA ILE A 19 -4.16 -14.57 36.73
C ILE A 19 -3.41 -13.25 36.96
N LEU A 20 -2.24 -13.08 36.34
CA LEU A 20 -1.44 -11.86 36.44
C LEU A 20 -2.23 -10.64 35.95
N ARG A 21 -2.96 -10.79 34.84
CA ARG A 21 -3.89 -9.76 34.31
C ARG A 21 -4.95 -9.33 35.31
N LYS A 22 -5.48 -10.24 36.12
CA LYS A 22 -6.49 -9.91 37.15
C LYS A 22 -5.89 -9.16 38.34
N GLN A 23 -4.60 -9.33 38.60
CA GLN A 23 -3.90 -8.68 39.70
C GLN A 23 -3.44 -7.26 39.34
N ILE A 24 -3.26 -6.97 38.05
CA ILE A 24 -2.88 -5.63 37.60
C ILE A 24 -4.13 -4.74 37.53
N GLU A 25 -4.18 -3.76 38.40
CA GLU A 25 -5.22 -2.73 38.37
C GLU A 25 -4.88 -1.66 37.33
N GLY A 26 -5.68 -1.61 36.26
CA GLY A 26 -5.59 -0.56 35.24
C GLY A 26 -4.75 -0.93 34.00
N ARG A 27 -4.23 0.10 33.34
CA ARG A 27 -3.54 -0.04 32.04
C ARG A 27 -2.05 -0.32 32.24
N VAL A 28 -1.56 -1.43 31.71
CA VAL A 28 -0.12 -1.76 31.69
C VAL A 28 0.65 -0.74 30.84
N PRO A 29 1.59 0.02 31.42
CA PRO A 29 2.48 0.86 30.63
C PRO A 29 3.48 -0.04 29.89
N LEU A 30 3.46 0.00 28.56
CA LEU A 30 4.45 -0.68 27.73
C LEU A 30 5.51 0.32 27.28
N THR A 31 6.77 -0.02 27.48
CA THR A 31 7.94 0.68 26.93
C THR A 31 8.03 0.46 25.42
N ASP A 32 8.76 1.32 24.71
CA ASP A 32 8.87 1.21 23.25
C ASP A 32 9.59 -0.07 22.80
N ALA A 33 10.54 -0.59 23.61
CA ALA A 33 11.23 -1.85 23.35
C ALA A 33 10.29 -3.06 23.45
N GLU A 34 9.40 -3.08 24.45
CA GLU A 34 8.37 -4.12 24.61
C GLU A 34 7.37 -4.08 23.45
N ARG A 35 6.97 -2.87 23.01
CA ARG A 35 6.09 -2.72 21.85
C ARG A 35 6.73 -3.25 20.58
N GLN A 36 8.03 -3.06 20.41
CA GLN A 36 8.77 -3.57 19.26
C GLN A 36 8.84 -5.10 19.25
N THR A 37 9.19 -5.72 20.36
CA THR A 37 9.22 -7.18 20.49
C THR A 37 7.85 -7.80 20.25
N LEU A 38 6.78 -7.21 20.81
CA LEU A 38 5.41 -7.64 20.54
C LEU A 38 5.02 -7.49 19.06
N ALA A 39 5.45 -6.41 18.40
CA ALA A 39 5.17 -6.16 17.00
C ALA A 39 5.86 -7.18 16.07
N GLU A 40 7.12 -7.51 16.33
CA GLU A 40 7.89 -8.48 15.55
C GLU A 40 7.34 -9.90 15.68
N ILE A 41 7.02 -10.34 16.90
CA ILE A 41 6.43 -11.66 17.15
C ILE A 41 4.98 -11.69 16.62
N GLY A 42 4.21 -10.63 16.86
CA GLY A 42 2.82 -10.53 16.41
C GLY A 42 2.69 -10.58 14.88
N LYS A 43 3.66 -10.02 14.14
CA LYS A 43 3.65 -10.13 12.68
C LYS A 43 3.84 -11.58 12.19
N LYS A 44 4.63 -12.39 12.90
CA LYS A 44 4.87 -13.81 12.57
C LYS A 44 3.63 -14.68 12.85
N LEU A 45 2.92 -14.39 13.94
CA LEU A 45 1.69 -15.12 14.32
C LEU A 45 0.50 -14.78 13.42
N GLY A 46 0.41 -13.54 12.95
CA GLY A 46 -0.72 -13.07 12.14
C GLY A 46 -1.94 -12.67 12.99
N LYS A 47 -2.92 -12.02 12.35
CA LYS A 47 -4.05 -11.37 13.06
C LYS A 47 -4.95 -12.37 13.79
N GLN A 48 -5.26 -13.52 13.18
CA GLN A 48 -6.18 -14.52 13.74
C GLN A 48 -5.62 -15.14 15.04
N ALA A 49 -4.37 -15.60 15.03
CA ALA A 49 -3.73 -16.12 16.23
C ALA A 49 -3.55 -15.06 17.33
N LEU A 50 -3.31 -13.80 16.94
CA LEU A 50 -3.27 -12.69 17.89
C LEU A 50 -4.63 -12.40 18.53
N GLU A 51 -5.76 -12.61 17.86
CA GLU A 51 -7.08 -12.38 18.47
C GLU A 51 -7.35 -13.34 19.64
N GLU A 52 -6.81 -14.55 19.57
CA GLU A 52 -6.94 -15.57 20.63
C GLU A 52 -5.97 -15.31 21.80
N ILE A 53 -4.74 -14.89 21.49
CA ILE A 53 -3.64 -14.82 22.48
C ILE A 53 -3.47 -13.41 23.07
N ALA A 54 -3.74 -12.35 22.31
CA ALA A 54 -3.42 -10.98 22.71
C ALA A 54 -4.44 -10.44 23.73
N THR A 55 -4.08 -10.56 25.00
CA THR A 55 -4.88 -10.04 26.13
C THR A 55 -4.53 -8.60 26.53
N ILE A 56 -3.36 -8.11 26.10
CA ILE A 56 -2.79 -6.83 26.55
C ILE A 56 -3.18 -5.66 25.65
N VAL A 57 -3.05 -5.87 24.35
CA VAL A 57 -3.21 -4.84 23.34
C VAL A 57 -4.03 -5.46 22.21
N LYS A 58 -4.91 -4.65 21.60
CA LYS A 58 -5.63 -5.08 20.40
C LYS A 58 -4.65 -5.54 19.32
N PRO A 59 -4.91 -6.65 18.63
CA PRO A 59 -4.08 -7.15 17.52
C PRO A 59 -3.78 -6.08 16.47
N ASP A 60 -4.77 -5.26 16.13
CA ASP A 60 -4.62 -4.18 15.14
C ASP A 60 -3.58 -3.12 15.56
N THR A 61 -3.46 -2.86 16.87
CA THR A 61 -2.47 -1.92 17.42
C THR A 61 -1.06 -2.50 17.35
N ILE A 62 -0.90 -3.80 17.64
CA ILE A 62 0.39 -4.50 17.54
C ILE A 62 0.88 -4.46 16.09
N LEU A 63 -0.01 -4.76 15.13
CA LEU A 63 0.30 -4.67 13.70
C LEU A 63 0.55 -3.22 13.25
N ALA A 64 -0.11 -2.23 13.86
CA ALA A 64 0.16 -0.82 13.61
C ALA A 64 1.56 -0.41 14.09
N TRP A 65 2.02 -0.91 15.23
CA TRP A 65 3.41 -0.70 15.69
C TRP A 65 4.41 -1.31 14.73
N HIS A 66 4.14 -2.52 14.23
CA HIS A 66 5.00 -3.14 13.21
C HIS A 66 5.11 -2.27 11.95
N ARG A 67 3.99 -1.75 11.42
CA ARG A 67 4.01 -0.83 10.27
C ARG A 67 4.87 0.41 10.54
N LYS A 68 4.72 1.03 11.72
CA LYS A 68 5.53 2.19 12.11
C LYS A 68 7.04 1.87 12.21
N LEU A 69 7.39 0.67 12.64
CA LEU A 69 8.80 0.22 12.67
C LEU A 69 9.35 0.05 11.26
N VAL A 70 8.56 -0.55 10.36
CA VAL A 70 8.92 -0.67 8.94
C VAL A 70 9.08 0.72 8.32
N ASP A 71 8.16 1.65 8.57
CA ASP A 71 8.27 3.02 8.02
C ASP A 71 9.50 3.76 8.54
N LYS A 72 9.90 3.56 9.80
CA LYS A 72 11.13 4.14 10.37
C LYS A 72 12.39 3.56 9.76
N THR A 73 12.40 2.27 9.45
CA THR A 73 13.54 1.59 8.81
C THR A 73 13.56 1.84 7.30
N PHE A 74 12.39 2.09 6.71
CA PHE A 74 12.21 2.43 5.32
C PHE A 74 12.13 3.96 5.15
N ASP A 75 13.25 4.65 5.33
CA ASP A 75 13.39 6.08 5.03
C ASP A 75 13.52 6.33 3.50
N GLY A 76 12.58 5.78 2.72
CA GLY A 76 12.53 5.92 1.25
C GLY A 76 12.38 7.37 0.77
N SER A 77 12.29 8.35 1.68
CA SER A 77 12.37 9.78 1.38
C SER A 77 13.66 10.15 0.65
N LYS A 78 14.79 9.49 0.93
CA LYS A 78 16.06 9.73 0.22
C LYS A 78 16.06 9.21 -1.22
N GLN A 79 15.23 8.23 -1.54
CA GLN A 79 15.10 7.65 -2.89
C GLN A 79 13.93 8.22 -3.69
N ARG A 80 13.15 9.13 -3.10
CA ARG A 80 12.07 9.82 -3.81
C ARG A 80 12.65 10.82 -4.80
N ARG A 81 12.46 10.57 -6.09
CA ARG A 81 12.48 11.63 -7.11
C ARG A 81 11.31 12.58 -6.83
N SER A 82 11.55 13.90 -6.93
CA SER A 82 10.51 14.91 -6.68
C SER A 82 9.22 14.58 -7.44
N PRO A 83 8.04 14.64 -6.79
CA PRO A 83 6.78 14.45 -7.49
C PRO A 83 6.63 15.49 -8.60
N GLY A 84 6.45 15.02 -9.83
CA GLY A 84 6.34 15.84 -11.03
C GLY A 84 6.72 15.03 -12.27
N ARG A 85 6.14 15.38 -13.43
CA ARG A 85 6.59 14.84 -14.72
C ARG A 85 8.08 15.14 -14.85
N PRO A 86 8.95 14.16 -15.17
CA PRO A 86 10.34 14.42 -15.48
C PRO A 86 10.39 15.57 -16.50
N ARG A 87 11.22 16.58 -16.24
CA ARG A 87 11.40 17.67 -17.21
C ARG A 87 11.84 17.03 -18.52
N VAL A 88 11.07 17.28 -19.57
CA VAL A 88 11.44 16.87 -20.92
C VAL A 88 12.57 17.81 -21.35
N ASP A 89 13.50 17.30 -22.14
CA ASP A 89 14.60 18.12 -22.64
C ASP A 89 14.03 19.28 -23.48
N LYS A 90 14.58 20.48 -23.30
CA LYS A 90 14.09 21.69 -23.94
C LYS A 90 14.16 21.58 -25.47
N ASP A 91 15.16 20.87 -25.98
CA ASP A 91 15.30 20.62 -27.42
C ASP A 91 14.14 19.78 -27.98
N PHE A 92 13.63 18.83 -27.19
CA PHE A 92 12.46 18.03 -27.56
C PHE A 92 11.17 18.83 -27.44
N GLU A 93 11.04 19.69 -26.42
CA GLU A 93 9.91 20.61 -26.30
C GLU A 93 9.86 21.58 -27.48
N ASP A 94 10.99 22.19 -27.84
CA ASP A 94 11.10 23.12 -28.98
C ASP A 94 10.83 22.41 -30.31
N TRP A 95 11.26 21.15 -30.46
CA TRP A 95 10.93 20.34 -31.65
C TRP A 95 9.44 20.02 -31.74
N VAL A 96 8.79 19.66 -30.64
CA VAL A 96 7.34 19.40 -30.59
C VAL A 96 6.55 20.67 -30.88
N VAL A 97 6.96 21.82 -30.34
CA VAL A 97 6.33 23.11 -30.63
C VAL A 97 6.51 23.48 -32.09
N LYS A 98 7.71 23.29 -32.66
CA LYS A 98 7.97 23.55 -34.08
C LYS A 98 7.13 22.67 -34.99
N MET A 99 6.98 21.39 -34.67
CA MET A 99 6.08 20.49 -35.39
C MET A 99 4.63 20.97 -35.30
N ALA A 100 4.18 21.42 -34.12
CA ALA A 100 2.81 21.91 -33.93
C ALA A 100 2.54 23.24 -34.66
N THR A 101 3.51 24.16 -34.72
CA THR A 101 3.38 25.43 -35.46
C THR A 101 3.51 25.23 -36.97
N GLU A 102 4.33 24.30 -37.43
CA GLU A 102 4.36 23.88 -38.84
C GLU A 102 3.06 23.15 -39.25
N SER A 103 2.33 22.59 -38.27
CA SER A 103 1.01 21.98 -38.44
C SER A 103 -0.16 22.99 -38.35
N GLU A 104 0.09 24.30 -38.23
CA GLU A 104 -0.99 25.31 -38.14
C GLU A 104 -1.88 25.41 -39.39
N PHE A 105 -1.52 24.74 -40.48
CA PHE A 105 -2.47 24.47 -41.56
C PHE A 105 -3.23 23.18 -41.22
N GLU A 106 -4.44 23.38 -40.70
CA GLU A 106 -5.52 22.39 -40.50
C GLU A 106 -5.79 22.01 -39.04
N CYS A 107 -5.99 23.03 -38.20
CA CYS A 107 -6.89 22.92 -37.05
C CYS A 107 -8.32 23.28 -37.48
N ASP A 108 -8.90 22.48 -38.37
CA ASP A 108 -10.35 22.44 -38.55
C ASP A 108 -10.91 21.25 -37.77
N ARG A 109 -12.01 21.52 -37.07
CA ARG A 109 -12.81 20.58 -36.28
C ARG A 109 -13.05 19.27 -37.07
N GLY A 110 -12.24 18.23 -36.86
CA GLY A 110 -12.45 16.95 -37.54
C GLY A 110 -11.31 15.94 -37.58
N ALA A 111 -10.12 16.24 -37.05
CA ALA A 111 -8.95 15.36 -37.22
C ALA A 111 -8.87 14.11 -36.30
N VAL A 112 -9.97 13.69 -35.67
CA VAL A 112 -10.03 12.35 -35.01
C VAL A 112 -10.28 11.24 -36.05
N GLY A 113 -10.71 11.59 -37.27
CA GLY A 113 -11.04 10.62 -38.31
C GLY A 113 -9.85 10.04 -39.10
N LYS A 114 -8.73 10.76 -39.21
CA LYS A 114 -7.70 10.45 -40.25
C LYS A 114 -6.56 9.54 -39.79
N VAL A 115 -6.43 9.27 -38.50
CA VAL A 115 -5.45 8.29 -37.99
C VAL A 115 -5.89 6.84 -38.26
N ARG A 116 -7.16 6.60 -38.59
CA ARG A 116 -7.68 5.27 -38.92
C ARG A 116 -7.37 4.79 -40.34
N GLU A 117 -6.90 5.65 -41.25
CA GLU A 117 -6.68 5.28 -42.66
C GLU A 117 -5.26 4.76 -42.97
N ILE A 118 -4.28 4.95 -42.07
CA ILE A 118 -2.89 4.48 -42.28
C ILE A 118 -2.70 3.00 -41.88
N ARG A 119 -3.71 2.34 -41.29
CA ARG A 119 -3.71 0.89 -41.11
C ARG A 119 -5.00 0.35 -41.67
N GLY A 120 -4.93 -0.25 -42.86
CA GLY A 120 -6.06 -0.90 -43.52
C GLY A 120 -6.78 -1.89 -42.61
N VAL A 121 -7.76 -1.39 -41.87
CA VAL A 121 -8.70 -2.15 -41.08
C VAL A 121 -10.08 -1.74 -41.56
N SER A 122 -10.74 -2.73 -42.17
CA SER A 122 -12.05 -2.67 -42.77
C SER A 122 -13.14 -2.19 -41.79
N SER A 123 -14.05 -1.45 -42.40
CA SER A 123 -15.28 -0.85 -41.89
C SER A 123 -16.04 -1.70 -40.85
N GLY A 124 -16.38 -1.09 -39.73
CA GLY A 124 -17.39 -1.56 -38.77
C GLY A 124 -18.09 -0.33 -38.16
N ALA A 125 -19.30 -0.07 -38.64
CA ALA A 125 -20.12 1.09 -38.32
C ALA A 125 -20.42 1.25 -36.82
N TRP A 126 -20.33 2.48 -36.32
CA TRP A 126 -21.01 2.90 -35.09
C TRP A 126 -21.63 4.27 -35.31
N GLN A 127 -22.96 4.26 -35.46
CA GLN A 127 -23.82 5.43 -35.41
C GLN A 127 -23.82 5.95 -33.96
N CYS A 128 -23.54 7.25 -33.75
CA CYS A 128 -23.87 7.91 -32.48
C CYS A 128 -25.15 8.71 -32.70
N ASP A 129 -26.25 8.23 -32.12
CA ASP A 129 -27.46 9.02 -31.92
C ASP A 129 -27.13 10.19 -30.99
N SER A 130 -27.44 11.40 -31.45
CA SER A 130 -27.44 12.61 -30.64
C SER A 130 -28.69 12.63 -29.77
N VAL A 131 -28.51 12.45 -28.46
CA VAL A 131 -29.57 12.69 -27.47
C VAL A 131 -29.76 14.20 -27.30
N SER A 132 -30.96 14.67 -27.65
CA SER A 132 -31.77 15.59 -26.86
C SER A 132 -33.22 15.20 -27.03
#